data_AF-A0A453SY17-F1
#
_entry.id   AF-A0A453SY17-F1
#
_cell.length_a   1.000
_cell.length_b   1.000
_cell.length_c   1.000
_cell.angle_alpha   90.00
_cell.angle_beta   90.00
_cell.angle_gamma   90.00
#
_symmetry.space_group_name_H-M   'P 1'
#
loop_
_entity.id
_entity.type
_entity.pdbx_description
1 polymer ?
#
loop_
_entity_poly.entity_id
_entity_poly.type
_entity_poly.pdbx_seq_one_letter_code
_entity_poly.pdbx_strand_id
1 'polypeptide(L)'
;MFLGPRALKEVIEGAELYPIRGLFNFKDFFPEIDSYYLGIHGDELGIPTGWKCMDGLYKVVPGELTIVTGVPNSGKSEWIDALLCNINNQCGWKFVLCSMENKASHCLLSMLSSLSFHSTPRNNDDFGV
;
A
#
# COMPACT_ATOMS: atom_id res chain seq x y z
N MET A 1 34.71 -35.75 -1.89
CA MET A 1 33.58 -36.61 -1.52
C MET A 1 32.99 -37.13 -2.83
N PHE A 2 33.28 -38.38 -3.22
CA PHE A 2 32.79 -38.94 -4.49
C PHE A 2 31.39 -39.52 -4.27
N LEU A 3 30.37 -38.87 -4.84
CA LEU A 3 29.01 -39.38 -4.90
C LEU A 3 28.99 -40.55 -5.90
N GLY A 4 28.81 -41.77 -5.38
CA GLY A 4 28.86 -43.00 -6.18
C GLY A 4 27.59 -43.24 -7.02
N PRO A 5 27.50 -44.42 -7.68
CA PRO A 5 26.38 -44.78 -8.56
C PRO A 5 24.99 -44.66 -7.92
N ARG A 6 24.92 -44.87 -6.59
CA ARG A 6 23.68 -44.71 -5.80
C ARG A 6 23.14 -43.29 -5.81
N ALA A 7 24.00 -42.29 -5.67
CA ALA A 7 23.58 -40.90 -5.66
C ALA A 7 22.98 -40.49 -7.03
N LEU A 8 23.56 -40.99 -8.13
CA LEU A 8 23.01 -40.75 -9.46
C LEU A 8 21.62 -41.39 -9.62
N LYS A 9 21.44 -42.61 -9.10
CA LYS A 9 20.14 -43.30 -9.13
C LYS A 9 19.08 -42.55 -8.32
N GLU A 10 19.43 -42.09 -7.11
CA GLU A 10 18.54 -41.31 -6.25
C GLU A 10 18.11 -39.99 -6.91
N VAL A 11 19.00 -39.30 -7.62
CA VAL A 11 18.67 -38.06 -8.36
C VAL A 11 17.73 -38.32 -9.53
N ILE A 12 17.90 -39.43 -10.25
CA ILE A 12 17.03 -39.78 -11.39
C ILE A 12 15.64 -40.22 -10.89
N GLU A 13 15.59 -41.02 -9.83
CA GLU A 13 14.32 -41.49 -9.24
C GLU A 13 13.55 -40.37 -8.53
N GLY A 14 14.26 -39.39 -7.96
CA GLY A 14 13.68 -38.21 -7.31
C GLY A 14 13.50 -36.99 -8.22
N ALA A 15 13.76 -37.11 -9.52
CA ALA A 15 13.64 -36.00 -10.46
C ALA A 15 12.17 -35.58 -10.60
N GLU A 16 11.84 -34.38 -10.13
CA GLU A 16 10.53 -33.78 -10.35
C GLU A 16 10.43 -33.19 -11.77
N LEU A 17 9.22 -33.18 -12.32
CA LEU A 17 8.95 -32.53 -13.60
C LEU A 17 9.34 -31.05 -13.54
N TYR A 18 9.97 -30.56 -14.61
CA TYR A 18 10.35 -29.15 -14.69
C TYR A 18 9.11 -28.27 -14.46
N PRO A 19 9.15 -27.33 -13.49
CA PRO A 19 7.98 -26.59 -13.09
C PRO A 19 7.47 -25.75 -14.27
N ILE A 20 6.16 -25.84 -14.51
CA ILE A 20 5.48 -25.02 -15.50
C ILE A 20 5.52 -23.59 -14.98
N ARG A 21 6.01 -22.64 -15.79
CA ARG A 21 6.05 -21.22 -15.40
C ARG A 21 4.67 -20.75 -14.96
N GLY A 22 4.56 -20.28 -13.73
CA GLY A 22 3.30 -19.80 -13.13
C GLY A 22 2.50 -20.85 -12.33
N LEU A 23 2.96 -22.11 -12.27
CA LEU A 23 2.39 -23.11 -11.37
C LEU A 23 3.22 -23.14 -10.08
N PHE A 24 2.59 -22.75 -8.97
CA PHE A 24 3.22 -22.71 -7.65
C PHE A 24 2.52 -23.71 -6.73
N ASN A 25 3.29 -24.41 -5.90
CA ASN A 25 2.69 -25.20 -4.83
C ASN A 25 2.34 -24.27 -3.67
N PHE A 26 1.24 -24.58 -2.97
CA PHE A 26 0.84 -23.81 -1.79
C PHE A 26 1.97 -23.70 -0.74
N LYS A 27 2.83 -24.74 -0.65
CA LYS A 27 3.96 -24.77 0.28
C LYS A 27 5.03 -23.72 -0.01
N ASP A 28 5.15 -23.30 -1.26
CA ASP A 28 6.15 -22.32 -1.69
C ASP A 28 5.82 -20.92 -1.15
N PHE A 29 4.56 -20.68 -0.75
CA PHE A 29 4.09 -19.43 -0.15
C PHE A 29 4.24 -19.38 1.38
N PHE A 30 4.58 -20.49 2.06
CA PHE A 30 4.72 -20.45 3.53
C PHE A 30 5.72 -19.40 4.02
N PRO A 31 6.91 -19.22 3.41
CA PRO A 31 7.84 -18.17 3.83
C PRO A 31 7.25 -16.77 3.69
N GLU A 32 6.46 -16.53 2.64
CA GLU A 32 5.80 -15.25 2.37
C GLU A 32 4.69 -14.98 3.39
N ILE A 33 3.84 -15.97 3.64
CA ILE A 33 2.78 -15.93 4.66
C ILE A 33 3.36 -15.71 6.06
N ASP A 34 4.43 -16.43 6.41
CA ASP A 34 5.10 -16.28 7.69
C ASP A 34 5.70 -14.88 7.81
N SER A 35 6.29 -14.35 6.74
CA SER A 35 6.86 -13.00 6.73
C SER A 35 5.80 -11.91 6.88
N TYR A 36 4.63 -12.09 6.25
CA TYR A 36 3.46 -11.22 6.39
C TYR A 36 2.91 -11.26 7.83
N TYR A 37 2.72 -12.47 8.38
CA TYR A 37 2.19 -12.65 9.73
C TYR A 37 3.13 -12.10 10.82
N LEU A 38 4.44 -12.30 10.64
CA LEU A 38 5.47 -11.79 11.55
C LEU A 38 5.76 -10.29 11.34
N GLY A 39 5.18 -9.66 10.32
CA GLY A 39 5.35 -8.23 10.03
C GLY A 39 6.78 -7.84 9.71
N ILE A 40 7.57 -8.76 9.12
CA ILE A 40 8.99 -8.55 8.85
C ILE A 40 9.19 -7.49 7.75
N HIS A 41 8.23 -7.39 6.82
CA HIS A 41 8.17 -6.36 5.79
C HIS A 41 7.24 -5.22 6.25
N GLY A 42 7.83 -4.13 6.76
CA GLY A 42 7.08 -2.96 7.24
C GLY A 42 6.22 -2.26 6.17
N ASP A 43 6.52 -2.47 4.88
CA ASP A 43 5.82 -1.86 3.75
C ASP A 43 4.46 -2.53 3.45
N GLU A 44 4.27 -3.79 3.83
CA GLU A 44 3.02 -4.54 3.61
C GLU A 44 1.94 -4.22 4.65
N LEU A 45 2.31 -3.60 5.77
CA LEU A 45 1.39 -3.25 6.87
C LEU A 45 0.57 -1.98 6.59
N GLY A 46 0.82 -1.33 5.44
CA GLY A 46 0.13 -0.12 5.00
C GLY A 46 0.54 1.12 5.80
N ILE A 47 0.56 2.26 5.12
CA ILE A 47 0.88 3.55 5.70
C ILE A 47 -0.38 4.13 6.36
N PRO A 48 -0.28 4.68 7.58
CA PRO A 48 -1.39 5.38 8.20
C PRO A 48 -1.82 6.58 7.37
N THR A 49 -3.12 6.84 7.37
CA THR A 49 -3.76 7.94 6.66
C THR A 49 -3.45 9.31 7.28
N GLY A 50 -2.95 9.32 8.52
CA GLY A 50 -2.72 10.52 9.33
C GLY A 50 -3.91 10.92 10.20
N TRP A 51 -5.00 10.16 10.16
CA TRP A 51 -6.15 10.33 11.04
C TRP A 51 -6.34 9.10 11.92
N LYS A 52 -6.17 9.26 13.24
CA LYS A 52 -6.28 8.16 14.22
C LYS A 52 -7.61 7.40 14.13
N CYS A 53 -8.70 8.09 13.82
CA CYS A 53 -10.03 7.48 13.67
C CYS A 53 -10.12 6.57 12.44
N MET A 54 -9.29 6.80 11.42
CA MET A 54 -9.33 6.07 10.16
C MET A 54 -8.23 5.02 10.04
N ASP A 55 -7.10 5.20 10.71
CA ASP A 55 -5.98 4.26 10.68
C ASP A 55 -6.32 2.86 11.22
N GLY A 56 -7.38 2.75 12.03
CA GLY A 56 -7.93 1.48 12.50
C GLY A 56 -8.87 0.78 11.50
N LEU A 57 -9.37 1.52 10.51
CA LEU A 57 -10.32 1.03 9.49
C LEU A 57 -9.66 0.86 8.12
N TYR A 58 -8.68 1.71 7.81
CA TYR A 58 -8.05 1.78 6.50
C TYR A 58 -6.62 2.28 6.61
N LYS A 59 -5.73 1.63 5.85
CA LYS A 59 -4.33 2.01 5.67
C LYS A 59 -3.99 1.93 4.19
N VAL A 60 -3.10 2.80 3.74
CA VAL A 60 -2.71 2.86 2.32
C VAL A 60 -1.59 1.86 2.06
N VAL A 61 -1.87 0.81 1.30
CA VAL A 61 -0.87 -0.19 0.93
C VAL A 61 -0.37 0.08 -0.49
N PRO A 62 0.95 0.18 -0.73
CA PRO A 62 1.48 0.31 -2.08
C PRO A 62 1.12 -0.90 -2.94
N GLY A 63 0.70 -0.66 -4.17
CA GLY A 63 0.29 -1.72 -5.11
C GLY A 63 -1.20 -2.09 -5.06
N GLU A 64 -1.95 -1.59 -4.07
CA GLU A 64 -3.39 -1.77 -4.00
C GLU A 64 -4.17 -0.63 -4.68
N LEU A 65 -5.35 -0.97 -5.23
CA LEU A 65 -6.28 0.00 -5.80
C LEU A 65 -7.26 0.49 -4.74
N THR A 66 -7.18 1.77 -4.39
CA THR A 66 -8.14 2.44 -3.50
C THR A 66 -9.17 3.23 -4.29
N ILE A 67 -10.45 2.96 -4.07
CA ILE A 67 -11.56 3.66 -4.73
C ILE A 67 -12.32 4.49 -3.69
N VAL A 68 -12.40 5.80 -3.91
CA VAL A 68 -13.16 6.73 -3.04
C VAL A 68 -14.46 7.11 -3.75
N THR A 69 -15.59 6.83 -3.12
CA THR A 69 -16.94 7.11 -3.66
C THR A 69 -17.83 7.77 -2.62
N GLY A 70 -18.91 8.41 -3.08
CA GLY A 70 -19.82 9.19 -2.23
C GLY A 70 -20.64 10.18 -3.04
N VAL A 71 -21.66 10.77 -2.41
CA VAL A 71 -22.58 11.72 -3.07
C VAL A 71 -21.85 12.94 -3.65
N PRO A 72 -22.34 13.55 -4.74
CA PRO A 72 -21.75 14.79 -5.27
C PRO A 72 -21.63 15.86 -4.17
N ASN A 73 -20.59 16.68 -4.22
CA ASN A 73 -20.32 17.73 -3.25
C ASN A 73 -20.09 17.27 -1.79
N SER A 74 -19.68 16.00 -1.59
CA SER A 74 -19.39 15.43 -0.25
C SER A 74 -17.95 15.63 0.24
N GLY A 75 -17.13 16.42 -0.47
CA GLY A 75 -15.74 16.65 -0.06
C GLY A 75 -14.74 15.56 -0.44
N LYS A 76 -15.04 14.70 -1.43
CA LYS A 76 -14.15 13.57 -1.82
C LYS A 76 -12.79 14.07 -2.31
N SER A 77 -12.78 15.12 -3.12
CA SER A 77 -11.55 15.68 -3.70
C SER A 77 -10.67 16.27 -2.60
N GLU A 78 -11.26 17.00 -1.67
CA GLU A 78 -10.59 17.58 -0.50
C GLU A 78 -10.05 16.48 0.44
N TRP A 79 -10.80 15.40 0.61
CA TRP A 79 -10.36 14.25 1.40
C TRP A 79 -9.15 13.55 0.76
N ILE A 80 -9.17 13.35 -0.56
CA ILE A 80 -8.05 12.77 -1.30
C ILE A 80 -6.83 13.70 -1.21
N ASP A 81 -7.01 15.00 -1.46
CA ASP A 81 -5.93 15.98 -1.37
C ASP A 81 -5.28 15.99 0.02
N ALA A 82 -6.09 15.95 1.08
CA ALA A 82 -5.60 15.87 2.46
C ALA A 82 -4.86 14.56 2.76
N LEU A 83 -5.37 13.42 2.27
CA LEU A 83 -4.72 12.13 2.42
C LEU A 83 -3.34 12.11 1.74
N LEU A 84 -3.25 12.63 0.51
CA LEU A 84 -1.99 12.70 -0.24
C LEU A 84 -0.96 13.60 0.46
N CYS A 85 -1.41 14.73 1.03
CA CYS A 85 -0.56 15.61 1.83
C CYS A 85 -0.03 14.90 3.08
N ASN A 86 -0.88 14.16 3.79
CA ASN A 86 -0.49 13.41 4.98
C ASN A 86 0.58 12.37 4.67
N ILE A 87 0.38 11.57 3.61
CA ILE A 87 1.32 10.51 3.21
C ILE A 87 2.64 11.12 2.74
N ASN A 88 2.60 12.22 1.98
CA ASN A 88 3.80 12.93 1.58
C ASN A 88 4.58 13.46 2.80
N ASN A 89 3.90 14.02 3.80
CA ASN A 89 4.57 14.54 4.99
C ASN A 89 5.18 13.43 5.88
N GLN A 90 4.53 12.27 5.97
CA GLN A 90 4.99 11.15 6.81
C GLN A 90 6.08 10.30 6.15
N CYS A 91 5.92 10.01 4.86
CA CYS A 91 6.74 9.02 4.15
C CYS A 91 7.43 9.59 2.90
N GLY A 92 7.21 10.86 2.55
CA GLY A 92 7.85 11.51 1.41
C GLY A 92 7.37 11.00 0.04
N TRP A 93 6.18 10.39 -0.02
CA TRP A 93 5.66 9.82 -1.27
C TRP A 93 5.37 10.89 -2.32
N LYS A 94 5.68 10.55 -3.56
CA LYS A 94 5.46 11.41 -4.73
C LYS A 94 4.26 10.88 -5.49
N PHE A 95 3.31 11.76 -5.76
CA PHE A 95 2.06 11.41 -6.43
C PHE A 95 1.93 12.12 -7.77
N VAL A 96 1.26 11.46 -8.71
CA VAL A 96 0.81 12.06 -9.96
C VAL A 96 -0.70 12.22 -9.88
N LEU A 97 -1.19 13.44 -10.13
CA LEU A 97 -2.62 13.72 -10.15
C LEU A 97 -3.10 13.89 -11.57
N CYS A 98 -4.20 13.21 -11.87
CA CYS A 98 -4.94 13.42 -13.10
C CYS A 98 -6.39 13.74 -12.73
N SER A 99 -6.82 14.97 -13.00
CA SER A 99 -8.22 15.36 -12.86
C SER A 99 -8.83 15.52 -14.25
N MET A 100 -9.91 14.78 -14.50
CA MET A 100 -10.72 14.91 -15.72
C MET A 100 -11.80 15.98 -15.58
N GLU A 101 -12.08 16.43 -14.35
CA GLU A 101 -13.11 17.43 -14.05
C GLU A 101 -12.52 18.85 -13.95
N ASN A 102 -11.29 18.98 -13.44
CA ASN A 102 -10.63 20.26 -13.20
C ASN A 102 -9.40 20.48 -14.08
N LYS A 103 -9.17 21.74 -14.46
CA LYS A 103 -7.91 22.15 -15.11
C LYS A 103 -6.74 21.93 -14.15
N ALA A 104 -5.57 21.60 -14.70
CA ALA A 104 -4.35 21.32 -13.92
C ALA A 104 -4.01 22.43 -12.91
N SER A 105 -4.23 23.70 -13.27
CA SER A 105 -4.03 24.85 -12.37
C SER A 105 -4.96 24.84 -11.15
N HIS A 106 -6.18 24.35 -11.30
CA HIS A 106 -7.15 24.30 -10.21
C HIS A 106 -6.85 23.16 -9.22
N CYS A 107 -6.38 22.01 -9.71
CA CYS A 107 -5.88 20.94 -8.83
C CYS A 107 -4.62 21.34 -8.06
N LEU A 108 -3.69 22.07 -8.70
CA LEU A 108 -2.52 22.58 -8.00
C LEU A 108 -2.90 23.56 -6.87
N LEU A 109 -3.88 24.43 -7.13
CA LEU A 109 -4.37 25.38 -6.11
C LEU A 109 -5.11 24.68 -4.96
N SER A 110 -5.92 23.65 -5.21
CA SER A 110 -6.61 22.89 -4.15
C SER A 110 -5.63 22.14 -3.26
N MET A 111 -4.58 21.55 -3.85
CA MET A 111 -3.51 20.92 -3.09
C MET A 111 -2.72 21.92 -2.26
N LEU A 112 -2.34 23.07 -2.82
CA LEU A 112 -1.65 24.12 -2.09
C LEU A 112 -2.49 24.65 -0.92
N SER A 113 -3.80 24.78 -1.13
CA SER A 113 -4.74 25.13 -0.05
C SER A 113 -4.77 24.08 1.06
N SER A 114 -4.81 22.80 0.70
CA SER A 114 -4.78 21.67 1.65
C SER A 114 -3.47 21.59 2.44
N LEU A 115 -2.33 21.87 1.78
CA LEU A 115 -1.02 22.02 2.42
C LEU A 115 -1.00 23.19 3.41
N SER A 116 -1.51 24.36 3.03
CA SER A 116 -1.59 25.53 3.92
C SER A 116 -2.50 25.31 5.13
N PHE A 117 -3.61 24.60 4.96
CA PHE A 117 -4.51 24.23 6.05
C PHE A 117 -3.89 23.21 7.03
N HIS A 118 -2.91 22.43 6.59
CA HIS A 118 -2.23 21.45 7.45
C HIS A 118 -1.10 22.08 8.30
N SER A 119 -0.54 23.21 7.86
CA SER A 119 0.50 23.96 8.59
C SER A 119 -0.01 24.77 9.78
N THR A 120 -1.33 24.87 9.97
CA THR A 120 -1.93 25.44 11.18
C THR A 120 -2.12 24.32 12.21
N PRO A 121 -1.66 24.48 13.46
CA PRO A 121 -1.67 23.40 14.45
C PRO A 121 -3.12 23.02 14.78
N ARG A 122 -3.52 21.79 14.41
CA ARG A 122 -4.80 21.22 14.84
C ARG A 122 -4.64 20.73 16.29
N ASN A 123 -5.27 21.41 17.23
CA ASN A 123 -5.53 20.82 18.54
C ASN A 123 -6.49 19.63 18.34
N ASN A 124 -6.11 18.46 18.86
CA ASN A 124 -6.79 17.18 18.65
C ASN A 124 -8.06 17.00 19.50
N ASP A 125 -8.71 18.07 19.97
CA ASP A 125 -9.80 17.99 20.93
C ASP A 125 -11.21 18.26 20.35
N ASP A 126 -11.33 18.60 19.06
CA ASP A 126 -12.60 19.11 18.49
C ASP A 126 -13.38 18.15 17.58
N PHE A 127 -13.15 16.84 17.65
CA PHE A 127 -14.05 15.86 17.02
C PHE A 127 -14.68 14.93 18.06
N GLY A 128 -15.44 15.54 18.97
CA GLY A 128 -16.49 14.87 19.74
C GLY A 128 -17.86 15.15 19.12
N VAL A 129 -18.38 14.20 18.34
CA VAL A 129 -19.82 13.96 18.16
C VAL A 129 -20.04 12.46 18.24
#